data_AF-A0A8K0NWN5-F1
#
_entry.id   AF-A0A8K0NWN5-F1
#
_cell.length_a   1.000
_cell.length_b   1.000
_cell.length_c   1.000
_cell.angle_alpha   90.00
_cell.angle_beta   90.00
_cell.angle_gamma   90.00
#
_symmetry.space_group_name_H-M   'P 1'
#
loop_
_entity.id
_entity.type
_entity.pdbx_description
1 polymer ?
#
loop_
_entity_poly.entity_id
_entity_poly.type
_entity_poly.pdbx_seq_one_letter_code
_entity_poly.pdbx_strand_id
1 'polypeptide(L)'
;MDEDDEGPKLKEKLLAICIKGIDIFCVWDCCWPWLKFQEIVALIVFDPFVELFITLCIVVNTLFMALDHHDMNKDMERALKSGNYFFTATFAIEATMKLIAMSPKYYFQEGWNIFDFIIVALSLLELGLEGVQGLSVLRSFRLLRVFKLAKSWPTLNLLISIMGRTVGALDNVEKFPDGELPRWNFTDFMHSFMIVFRVLCGEWIESMWDCMLVGDWSCIPFFLATVVIGNLVVLNLFLALLLSNFGSSNLSAPAADNDTNKIAEAFDRIGRFINWIKRNLLTLAKLMRAKLTNQISDQTPGEGPSSSWKE
;
A
#
# COMPACT_ATOMS: atom_id res chain seq x y z
N MET A 1 52.72 13.75 47.09
CA MET A 1 52.24 15.00 46.50
C MET A 1 52.17 14.79 45.01
N ASP A 2 51.04 14.55 44.37
CA ASP A 2 49.68 14.28 44.81
C ASP A 2 49.04 13.44 43.69
N GLU A 3 48.02 12.68 44.07
CA GLU A 3 47.28 11.73 43.26
C GLU A 3 46.62 12.41 42.05
N ASP A 4 47.02 12.03 40.83
CA ASP A 4 46.25 12.27 39.61
C ASP A 4 45.07 11.28 39.55
N ASP A 5 44.10 11.46 40.43
CA ASP A 5 42.82 10.74 40.42
C ASP A 5 41.74 11.66 39.81
N GLU A 6 41.86 11.95 38.51
CA GLU A 6 40.85 12.70 37.76
C GLU A 6 39.68 11.73 37.44
N GLY A 7 38.78 11.56 38.41
CA GLY A 7 37.60 10.69 38.30
C GLY A 7 36.75 10.98 37.05
N PRO A 8 36.00 9.97 36.54
CA PRO A 8 35.30 10.04 35.26
C PRO A 8 34.36 11.24 35.17
N LYS A 9 34.58 12.10 34.16
CA LYS A 9 33.93 13.40 34.00
C LYS A 9 32.42 13.22 33.94
N LEU A 10 31.67 13.99 34.73
CA LEU A 10 30.20 13.96 34.86
C LEU A 10 29.45 13.84 33.51
N LYS A 11 30.02 14.43 32.44
CA LYS A 11 29.54 14.33 31.07
C LYS A 11 29.50 12.89 30.54
N GLU A 12 30.50 12.06 30.83
CA GLU A 12 30.57 10.65 30.42
C GLU A 12 29.55 9.79 31.15
N LYS A 13 29.31 10.08 32.45
CA LYS A 13 28.25 9.41 33.22
C LYS A 13 26.85 9.79 32.73
N LEU A 14 26.62 11.08 32.44
CA LEU A 14 25.37 11.56 31.85
C LEU A 14 25.16 10.99 30.44
N LEU A 15 26.21 10.96 29.61
CA LEU A 15 26.16 10.36 28.28
C LEU A 15 25.86 8.86 28.37
N ALA A 16 26.49 8.14 29.31
CA ALA A 16 26.24 6.71 29.52
C ALA A 16 24.82 6.43 30.04
N ILE A 17 24.26 7.30 30.88
CA ILE A 17 22.86 7.21 31.34
C ILE A 17 21.89 7.52 30.20
N CYS A 18 22.17 8.55 29.39
CA CYS A 18 21.38 8.87 28.21
C CYS A 18 21.47 7.77 27.14
N ILE A 19 22.65 7.19 26.90
CA ILE A 19 22.83 6.06 25.98
C ILE A 19 22.11 4.83 26.52
N LYS A 20 22.20 4.51 27.82
CA LYS A 20 21.41 3.42 28.43
C LYS A 20 19.90 3.68 28.37
N GLY A 21 19.47 4.92 28.54
CA GLY A 21 18.07 5.32 28.40
C GLY A 21 17.59 5.18 26.96
N ILE A 22 18.41 5.59 25.99
CA ILE A 22 18.17 5.41 24.56
C ILE A 22 18.17 3.93 24.19
N ASP A 23 19.10 3.12 24.69
CA ASP A 23 19.10 1.67 24.43
C ASP A 23 17.85 1.02 25.03
N ILE A 24 17.42 1.34 26.25
CA ILE A 24 16.15 0.81 26.80
C ILE A 24 14.92 1.26 26.01
N PHE A 25 14.85 2.53 25.59
CA PHE A 25 13.68 3.06 24.88
C PHE A 25 13.65 2.65 23.39
N CYS A 26 14.81 2.42 22.78
CA CYS A 26 15.00 2.26 21.34
C CYS A 26 15.42 0.83 20.94
N VAL A 27 15.93 0.04 21.89
CA VAL A 27 16.34 -1.37 21.77
C VAL A 27 15.66 -2.16 22.89
N TRP A 28 14.50 -2.75 22.58
CA TRP A 28 13.67 -3.48 23.55
C TRP A 28 14.23 -4.88 23.90
N ASP A 29 15.53 -4.99 24.20
CA ASP A 29 16.21 -6.27 24.49
C ASP A 29 16.28 -6.55 26.01
N CYS A 30 15.25 -6.19 26.77
CA CYS A 30 15.35 -6.15 28.24
C CYS A 30 15.33 -7.53 28.92
N CYS A 31 14.64 -8.54 28.38
CA CYS A 31 14.46 -9.84 29.05
C CYS A 31 14.34 -11.01 28.05
N TRP A 32 14.79 -12.21 28.46
CA TRP A 32 14.68 -13.43 27.64
C TRP A 32 13.25 -13.79 27.21
N PRO A 33 12.21 -13.67 28.07
CA PRO A 33 10.81 -13.87 27.65
C PRO A 33 10.36 -12.86 26.60
N TRP A 34 10.87 -11.61 26.68
CA TRP A 34 10.53 -10.55 25.73
C TRP A 34 11.14 -10.82 24.36
N LEU A 35 12.42 -11.24 24.32
CA LEU A 35 13.08 -11.63 23.07
C LEU A 35 12.36 -12.80 22.38
N LYS A 36 11.88 -13.78 23.16
CA LYS A 36 11.07 -14.89 22.63
C LYS A 36 9.72 -14.44 22.11
N PHE A 37 9.07 -13.49 22.79
CA PHE A 37 7.84 -12.88 22.30
C PHE A 37 8.06 -12.11 21.00
N GLN A 38 9.12 -11.30 20.92
CA GLN A 38 9.50 -10.55 19.73
C GLN A 38 9.77 -11.48 18.52
N GLU A 39 10.45 -12.61 18.73
CA GLU A 39 10.70 -13.61 17.69
C GLU A 39 9.40 -14.20 17.13
N ILE A 40 8.42 -14.50 17.99
CA ILE A 40 7.10 -14.99 17.58
C ILE A 40 6.33 -13.90 16.81
N VAL A 41 6.34 -12.66 17.29
CA VAL A 41 5.67 -11.55 16.61
C VAL A 41 6.31 -11.27 15.25
N ALA A 42 7.63 -11.33 15.16
CA ALA A 42 8.34 -11.19 13.90
C ALA A 42 7.92 -12.27 12.89
N LEU A 43 7.85 -13.54 13.32
CA LEU A 43 7.41 -14.63 12.45
C LEU A 43 5.99 -14.41 11.90
N ILE A 44 5.08 -13.89 12.73
CA ILE A 44 3.72 -13.57 12.31
C ILE A 44 3.69 -12.38 11.35
N VAL A 45 4.41 -11.30 11.66
CA VAL A 45 4.36 -10.05 10.91
C VAL A 45 4.98 -10.16 9.53
N PHE A 46 6.08 -10.92 9.41
CA PHE A 46 6.78 -11.14 8.15
C PHE A 46 6.16 -12.28 7.31
N ASP A 47 5.06 -12.86 7.77
CA ASP A 47 4.36 -13.89 7.02
C ASP A 47 3.71 -13.30 5.75
N PRO A 48 3.92 -13.90 4.56
CA PRO A 48 3.36 -13.40 3.31
C PRO A 48 1.83 -13.30 3.30
N PHE A 49 1.12 -14.11 4.08
CA PHE A 49 -0.34 -14.03 4.18
C PHE A 49 -0.78 -12.80 4.95
N VAL A 50 -0.03 -12.39 5.98
CA VAL A 50 -0.30 -11.14 6.71
C VAL A 50 -0.05 -9.94 5.80
N GLU A 51 1.04 -9.92 5.03
CA GLU A 51 1.29 -8.85 4.05
C GLU A 51 0.20 -8.78 2.97
N LEU A 52 -0.26 -9.92 2.47
CA LEU A 52 -1.36 -10.00 1.51
C LEU A 52 -2.68 -9.49 2.12
N PHE A 53 -2.98 -9.88 3.36
CA PHE A 53 -4.18 -9.44 4.08
C PHE A 53 -4.21 -7.92 4.25
N ILE A 54 -3.08 -7.32 4.65
CA ILE A 54 -2.95 -5.86 4.77
C ILE A 54 -3.14 -5.18 3.41
N THR A 55 -2.52 -5.72 2.36
CA THR A 55 -2.67 -5.22 1.00
C THR A 55 -4.14 -5.23 0.56
N LEU A 56 -4.86 -6.33 0.83
CA LEU A 56 -6.29 -6.43 0.53
C LEU A 56 -7.11 -5.42 1.34
N CYS A 57 -6.79 -5.22 2.62
CA CYS A 57 -7.43 -4.20 3.45
C CYS A 57 -7.25 -2.78 2.90
N ILE A 58 -6.07 -2.45 2.34
CA ILE A 58 -5.82 -1.15 1.71
C ILE A 58 -6.72 -0.95 0.49
N VAL A 59 -6.83 -1.96 -0.38
CA VAL A 59 -7.67 -1.90 -1.58
C VAL A 59 -9.14 -1.74 -1.20
N VAL A 60 -9.63 -2.56 -0.27
CA VAL A 60 -11.02 -2.48 0.20
C VAL A 60 -11.29 -1.14 0.89
N ASN A 61 -10.36 -0.63 1.71
CA ASN A 61 -10.49 0.70 2.33
C ASN A 61 -10.60 1.80 1.28
N THR A 62 -9.80 1.72 0.22
CA THR A 62 -9.84 2.68 -0.90
C THR A 62 -11.17 2.62 -1.63
N LEU A 63 -11.72 1.42 -1.85
CA LEU A 63 -13.04 1.25 -2.43
C LEU A 63 -14.13 1.87 -1.54
N PHE A 64 -14.05 1.68 -0.22
CA PHE A 64 -14.99 2.30 0.72
C PHE A 64 -14.96 3.82 0.65
N MET A 65 -13.77 4.43 0.51
CA MET A 65 -13.65 5.88 0.31
C MET A 65 -14.27 6.35 -1.01
N ALA A 66 -14.22 5.52 -2.05
CA ALA A 66 -14.81 5.84 -3.35
C ALA A 66 -16.35 5.71 -3.39
N LEU A 67 -16.95 5.03 -2.42
CA LEU A 67 -18.41 4.88 -2.29
C LEU A 67 -19.09 6.08 -1.61
N ASP A 68 -18.30 6.99 -1.02
CA ASP A 68 -18.80 8.19 -0.36
C ASP A 68 -19.39 9.18 -1.38
N HIS A 69 -20.67 9.53 -1.24
CA HIS A 69 -21.37 10.45 -2.14
C HIS A 69 -22.41 11.30 -1.41
N HIS A 70 -22.75 12.44 -2.02
CA HIS A 70 -23.76 13.36 -1.50
C HIS A 70 -25.15 12.69 -1.51
N ASP A 71 -25.93 12.88 -0.44
CA ASP A 71 -27.28 12.30 -0.24
C ASP A 71 -27.32 10.76 -0.05
N MET A 72 -26.41 10.27 0.79
CA MET A 72 -26.32 8.85 1.14
C MET A 72 -27.30 8.43 2.25
N ASN A 73 -27.84 7.21 2.15
CA ASN A 73 -28.69 6.63 3.20
C ASN A 73 -27.91 6.48 4.53
N LYS A 74 -28.57 6.78 5.65
CA LYS A 74 -27.98 6.76 7.01
C LYS A 74 -27.36 5.41 7.39
N ASP A 75 -27.90 4.31 6.87
CA ASP A 75 -27.35 2.98 7.10
C ASP A 75 -25.99 2.77 6.40
N MET A 76 -25.84 3.32 5.19
CA MET A 76 -24.58 3.25 4.44
C MET A 76 -23.52 4.18 5.04
N GLU A 77 -23.93 5.37 5.50
CA GLU A 77 -23.05 6.27 6.26
C GLU A 77 -22.49 5.59 7.52
N ARG A 78 -23.35 4.90 8.29
CA ARG A 78 -22.92 4.12 9.46
C ARG A 78 -21.97 2.99 9.08
N ALA A 79 -22.24 2.27 7.99
CA ALA A 79 -21.37 1.20 7.50
C ALA A 79 -19.98 1.72 7.10
N LEU A 80 -19.92 2.84 6.38
CA LEU A 80 -18.67 3.50 5.98
C LEU A 80 -17.89 4.02 7.19
N LYS A 81 -18.58 4.62 8.17
CA LYS A 81 -17.96 5.06 9.42
C LYS A 81 -17.37 3.89 10.22
N SER A 82 -18.13 2.80 10.36
CA SER A 82 -17.67 1.57 11.01
C SER A 82 -16.48 0.94 10.28
N GLY A 83 -16.52 0.92 8.94
CA GLY A 83 -15.42 0.45 8.11
C GLY A 83 -14.14 1.26 8.31
N ASN A 84 -14.24 2.59 8.32
CA ASN A 84 -13.09 3.47 8.57
C ASN A 84 -12.44 3.23 9.94
N TYR A 85 -13.24 2.98 10.99
CA TYR A 85 -12.72 2.61 12.30
C TYR A 85 -11.97 1.26 12.24
N PHE A 86 -12.57 0.25 11.60
CA PHE A 86 -11.97 -1.07 11.43
C PHE A 86 -10.62 -1.00 10.70
N PHE A 87 -10.55 -0.35 9.54
CA PHE A 87 -9.31 -0.26 8.77
C PHE A 87 -8.21 0.50 9.52
N THR A 88 -8.59 1.58 10.22
CA THR A 88 -7.64 2.35 11.04
C THR A 88 -7.06 1.50 12.17
N ALA A 89 -7.91 0.71 12.84
CA ALA A 89 -7.46 -0.22 13.87
C ALA A 89 -6.54 -1.31 13.30
N THR A 90 -6.88 -1.89 12.13
CA THR A 90 -6.03 -2.89 11.47
C THR A 90 -4.64 -2.36 11.16
N PHE A 91 -4.52 -1.17 10.57
CA PHE A 91 -3.23 -0.56 10.26
C PHE A 91 -2.46 -0.15 11.53
N ALA A 92 -3.15 0.30 12.57
CA ALA A 92 -2.51 0.61 13.85
C ALA A 92 -1.93 -0.64 14.52
N ILE A 93 -2.66 -1.75 14.47
CA ILE A 93 -2.20 -3.04 15.00
C ILE A 93 -0.99 -3.54 14.20
N GLU A 94 -1.06 -3.48 12.86
CA GLU A 94 0.07 -3.82 11.98
C GLU A 94 1.35 -3.04 12.33
N ALA A 95 1.26 -1.70 12.37
CA ALA A 95 2.41 -0.84 12.66
C ALA A 95 2.97 -1.11 14.06
N THR A 96 2.10 -1.35 15.05
CA THR A 96 2.52 -1.69 16.42
C THR A 96 3.23 -3.04 16.47
N MET A 97 2.70 -4.06 15.78
CA MET A 97 3.33 -5.38 15.71
C MET A 97 4.69 -5.31 14.99
N LYS A 98 4.81 -4.54 13.90
CA LYS A 98 6.10 -4.31 13.23
C LYS A 98 7.12 -3.59 14.11
N LEU A 99 6.68 -2.58 14.86
CA LEU A 99 7.54 -1.84 15.79
C LEU A 99 8.07 -2.76 16.91
N ILE A 100 7.24 -3.67 17.41
CA ILE A 100 7.66 -4.70 18.38
C ILE A 100 8.61 -5.72 17.73
N ALA A 101 8.33 -6.17 16.49
CA ALA A 101 9.12 -7.18 15.80
C ALA A 101 10.56 -6.73 15.50
N MET A 102 10.73 -5.51 14.98
CA MET A 102 12.02 -5.01 14.47
C MET A 102 12.79 -4.15 15.48
N SER A 103 12.17 -3.80 16.61
CA SER A 103 12.61 -2.75 17.54
C SER A 103 12.56 -1.33 16.92
N PRO A 104 12.28 -0.28 17.72
CA PRO A 104 12.09 1.09 17.22
C PRO A 104 13.26 1.61 16.37
N LYS A 105 14.50 1.32 16.78
CA LYS A 105 15.70 1.81 16.08
C LYS A 105 15.79 1.34 14.63
N TYR A 106 15.44 0.09 14.35
CA TYR A 106 15.48 -0.45 12.99
C TYR A 106 14.20 -0.12 12.21
N TYR A 107 13.05 -0.07 12.90
CA TYR A 107 11.79 0.33 12.29
C TYR A 107 11.88 1.73 11.64
N PHE A 108 12.49 2.71 12.32
CA PHE A 108 12.63 4.08 11.79
C PHE A 108 13.82 4.30 10.84
N GLN A 109 14.60 3.26 10.52
CA GLN A 109 15.61 3.36 9.46
C GLN A 109 15.01 3.09 8.08
N GLU A 110 13.92 2.32 8.01
CA GLU A 110 13.27 1.97 6.76
C GLU A 110 12.21 3.02 6.38
N GLY A 111 12.44 3.76 5.30
CA GLY A 111 11.56 4.85 4.86
C GLY A 111 10.08 4.45 4.67
N TRP A 112 9.83 3.21 4.23
CA TRP A 112 8.46 2.67 4.09
C TRP A 112 7.76 2.47 5.44
N ASN A 113 8.48 2.03 6.46
CA ASN A 113 7.91 1.87 7.81
C ASN A 113 7.69 3.23 8.49
N ILE A 114 8.56 4.22 8.24
CA ILE A 114 8.34 5.61 8.67
C ILE A 114 7.06 6.16 8.03
N PHE A 115 6.91 5.99 6.71
CA PHE A 115 5.70 6.40 6.00
C PHE A 115 4.46 5.72 6.58
N ASP A 116 4.51 4.40 6.76
CA ASP A 116 3.43 3.62 7.38
C ASP A 116 2.99 4.17 8.74
N PHE A 117 3.98 4.48 9.59
CA PHE A 117 3.76 5.04 10.92
C PHE A 117 3.14 6.45 10.88
N ILE A 118 3.59 7.31 9.95
CA ILE A 118 3.00 8.64 9.74
C ILE A 118 1.52 8.50 9.36
N ILE A 119 1.20 7.60 8.43
CA ILE A 119 -0.18 7.36 8.01
C ILE A 119 -1.05 6.89 9.18
N VAL A 120 -0.55 5.97 10.00
CA VAL A 120 -1.25 5.49 11.20
C VAL A 120 -1.43 6.62 12.22
N ALA A 121 -0.39 7.41 12.48
CA ALA A 121 -0.44 8.52 13.44
C ALA A 121 -1.47 9.59 13.02
N LEU A 122 -1.47 10.00 11.75
CA LEU A 122 -2.46 10.94 11.21
C LEU A 122 -3.89 10.38 11.31
N SER A 123 -4.05 9.08 11.12
CA SER A 123 -5.34 8.41 11.22
C SER A 123 -5.88 8.33 12.66
N LEU A 124 -5.00 8.10 13.63
CA LEU A 124 -5.34 8.13 15.05
C LEU A 124 -5.65 9.55 15.53
N LEU A 125 -4.89 10.54 15.04
CA LEU A 125 -5.13 11.95 15.31
C LEU A 125 -6.51 12.38 14.81
N GLU A 126 -6.89 11.94 13.61
CA GLU A 126 -8.21 12.22 13.05
C GLU A 126 -9.34 11.65 13.91
N LEU A 127 -9.21 10.41 14.38
CA LEU A 127 -10.19 9.78 15.29
C LEU A 127 -10.26 10.51 16.64
N GLY A 128 -9.12 10.94 17.19
CA GLY A 128 -9.07 11.64 18.47
C GLY A 128 -9.63 13.06 18.42
N LEU A 129 -9.69 13.66 17.23
CA LEU A 129 -10.16 15.03 17.00
C LEU A 129 -11.54 15.09 16.32
N GLU A 130 -12.28 13.97 16.34
CA GLU A 130 -13.63 13.86 15.78
C GLU A 130 -14.62 14.74 16.58
N GLY A 131 -14.66 16.03 16.26
CA GLY A 131 -15.47 17.03 16.96
C GLY A 131 -14.95 18.47 16.87
N VAL A 132 -13.70 18.68 16.45
CA VAL A 132 -13.13 20.03 16.27
C VAL A 132 -13.48 20.56 14.88
N GLN A 133 -14.24 21.65 14.83
CA GLN A 133 -14.52 22.37 13.57
C GLN A 133 -13.22 22.94 12.98
N GLY A 134 -12.96 22.66 11.70
CA GLY A 134 -11.78 23.15 10.97
C GLY A 134 -10.78 22.08 10.54
N LEU A 135 -10.85 20.86 11.11
CA LEU A 135 -9.92 19.76 10.77
C LEU A 135 -10.46 18.79 9.71
N SER A 136 -11.46 19.21 8.93
CA SER A 136 -12.06 18.36 7.89
C SER A 136 -11.04 17.88 6.82
N VAL A 137 -9.93 18.62 6.64
CA VAL A 137 -8.82 18.22 5.74
C VAL A 137 -8.13 16.94 6.21
N LEU A 138 -8.08 16.67 7.52
CA LEU A 138 -7.44 15.45 8.04
C LEU A 138 -8.10 14.18 7.52
N ARG A 139 -9.39 14.25 7.19
CA ARG A 139 -10.17 13.15 6.61
C ARG A 139 -9.68 12.79 5.20
N SER A 140 -9.15 13.75 4.45
CA SER A 140 -8.57 13.53 3.12
C SER A 140 -7.24 12.78 3.16
N PHE A 141 -6.49 12.86 4.27
CA PHE A 141 -5.23 12.12 4.41
C PHE A 141 -5.41 10.60 4.43
N ARG A 142 -6.62 10.10 4.64
CA ARG A 142 -6.94 8.67 4.48
C ARG A 142 -6.58 8.16 3.08
N LEU A 143 -6.68 9.01 2.05
CA LEU A 143 -6.28 8.67 0.68
C LEU A 143 -4.79 8.31 0.60
N LEU A 144 -3.95 8.87 1.46
CA LEU A 144 -2.52 8.58 1.45
C LEU A 144 -2.20 7.10 1.71
N ARG A 145 -3.12 6.36 2.36
CA ARG A 145 -3.02 4.92 2.58
C ARG A 145 -2.90 4.14 1.26
N VAL A 146 -3.49 4.63 0.17
CA VAL A 146 -3.38 3.99 -1.15
C VAL A 146 -1.94 3.88 -1.62
N PHE A 147 -1.08 4.83 -1.22
CA PHE A 147 0.35 4.80 -1.54
C PHE A 147 1.09 3.66 -0.85
N LYS A 148 0.54 3.03 0.19
CA LYS A 148 1.10 1.79 0.75
C LYS A 148 1.17 0.67 -0.29
N LEU A 149 0.29 0.68 -1.30
CA LEU A 149 0.34 -0.28 -2.43
C LEU A 149 1.65 -0.18 -3.23
N ALA A 150 2.35 0.96 -3.15
CA ALA A 150 3.64 1.12 -3.81
C ALA A 150 4.69 0.13 -3.26
N LYS A 151 4.60 -0.27 -2.00
CA LYS A 151 5.49 -1.31 -1.43
C LYS A 151 5.36 -2.63 -2.20
N SER A 152 4.14 -2.99 -2.60
CA SER A 152 3.83 -4.27 -3.24
C SER A 152 3.83 -4.21 -4.77
N TRP A 153 3.73 -3.02 -5.38
CA TRP A 153 3.67 -2.80 -6.83
C TRP A 153 4.93 -2.06 -7.34
N PRO A 154 5.89 -2.79 -7.96
CA PRO A 154 7.17 -2.21 -8.39
C PRO A 154 7.03 -1.00 -9.33
N THR A 155 6.03 -1.01 -10.21
CA THR A 155 5.74 0.09 -11.14
C THR A 155 5.32 1.36 -10.41
N LEU A 156 4.50 1.26 -9.37
CA LEU A 156 4.04 2.41 -8.58
C LEU A 156 5.18 2.98 -7.72
N ASN A 157 6.02 2.11 -7.14
CA ASN A 157 7.22 2.52 -6.43
C ASN A 157 8.19 3.30 -7.35
N LEU A 158 8.41 2.79 -8.57
CA LEU A 158 9.26 3.45 -9.56
C LEU A 158 8.75 4.85 -9.90
N LEU A 159 7.43 5.02 -10.11
CA LEU A 159 6.83 6.32 -10.41
C LEU A 159 7.05 7.32 -9.27
N ILE A 160 6.81 6.91 -8.01
CA ILE A 160 7.01 7.78 -6.83
C ILE A 160 8.49 8.14 -6.67
N SER A 161 9.41 7.19 -6.91
CA SER A 161 10.86 7.45 -6.85
C SER A 161 11.31 8.45 -7.90
N ILE A 162 10.72 8.44 -9.10
CA ILE A 162 11.00 9.42 -10.16
C ILE A 162 10.50 10.80 -9.76
N MET A 163 9.27 10.90 -9.21
CA MET A 163 8.71 12.16 -8.73
C MET A 163 9.51 12.77 -7.59
N GLY A 164 10.00 11.96 -6.64
CA GLY A 164 10.82 12.45 -5.52
C GLY A 164 12.15 13.07 -5.97
N ARG A 165 12.69 12.63 -7.11
CA ARG A 165 13.92 13.18 -7.70
C ARG A 165 13.69 14.54 -8.39
N THR A 166 12.44 14.91 -8.66
CA THR A 166 12.03 16.14 -9.38
C THR A 166 11.35 17.16 -8.48
N VAL A 167 11.45 17.02 -7.16
CA VAL A 167 11.00 18.06 -6.20
C VAL A 167 12.17 19.03 -5.89
N GLY A 168 13.40 18.66 -6.24
CA GLY A 168 14.61 19.41 -5.92
C GLY A 168 14.93 20.60 -6.84
N ALA A 169 14.20 20.85 -7.95
CA ALA A 169 14.53 21.92 -8.91
C ALA A 169 13.54 23.11 -8.95
N LEU A 170 12.71 23.28 -7.91
CA LEU A 170 11.66 24.31 -7.80
C LEU A 170 12.12 25.72 -7.33
N ASP A 171 13.36 26.16 -7.57
CA ASP A 171 13.91 27.40 -6.97
C ASP A 171 13.78 28.69 -7.84
N ASN A 172 12.88 28.76 -8.83
CA ASN A 172 12.81 29.90 -9.80
C ASN A 172 11.40 30.44 -10.10
N VAL A 173 10.55 30.56 -9.08
CA VAL A 173 9.10 30.79 -9.18
C VAL A 173 8.70 32.26 -9.47
N GLU A 174 9.54 33.26 -9.20
CA GLU A 174 9.15 34.68 -9.10
C GLU A 174 8.79 35.42 -10.41
N LYS A 175 8.83 34.77 -11.58
CA LYS A 175 8.65 35.45 -12.89
C LYS A 175 7.21 35.44 -13.46
N PHE A 176 6.25 34.83 -12.76
CA PHE A 176 4.90 34.60 -13.31
C PHE A 176 3.84 35.55 -12.72
N PRO A 177 2.78 35.89 -13.47
CA PRO A 177 1.75 36.87 -13.05
C PRO A 177 1.05 36.53 -11.73
N ASP A 178 0.93 35.24 -11.40
CA ASP A 178 0.32 34.73 -10.17
C ASP A 178 1.37 34.38 -9.09
N GLY A 179 2.65 34.58 -9.36
CA GLY A 179 3.75 34.20 -8.45
C GLY A 179 3.90 32.68 -8.28
N GLU A 180 3.36 31.89 -9.21
CA GLU A 180 3.46 30.42 -9.23
C GLU A 180 3.99 29.95 -10.59
N LEU A 181 4.83 28.91 -10.59
CA LEU A 181 5.32 28.30 -11.83
C LEU A 181 4.14 27.68 -12.59
N PRO A 182 4.08 27.83 -13.93
CA PRO A 182 3.11 27.14 -14.73
C PRO A 182 3.30 25.63 -14.57
N ARG A 183 2.19 24.89 -14.57
CA ARG A 183 2.15 23.42 -14.43
C ARG A 183 3.09 22.70 -15.39
N TRP A 184 3.36 23.31 -16.55
CA TRP A 184 4.29 22.84 -17.55
C TRP A 184 5.45 23.83 -17.64
N ASN A 185 6.61 23.46 -17.08
CA ASN A 185 7.81 24.29 -17.08
C ASN A 185 9.08 23.48 -17.42
N PHE A 186 10.19 24.18 -17.68
CA PHE A 186 11.50 23.58 -17.97
C PHE A 186 12.45 23.62 -16.75
N THR A 187 11.94 23.64 -15.51
CA THR A 187 12.82 23.74 -14.32
C THR A 187 13.49 22.41 -13.99
N ASP A 188 12.73 21.32 -14.15
CA ASP A 188 13.16 19.98 -13.80
C ASP A 188 13.20 19.09 -15.03
N PHE A 189 14.03 18.06 -15.00
CA PHE A 189 14.14 17.11 -16.10
C PHE A 189 12.78 16.47 -16.44
N MET A 190 11.98 16.07 -15.44
CA MET A 190 10.69 15.44 -15.70
C MET A 190 9.66 16.41 -16.26
N HIS A 191 9.58 17.66 -15.75
CA HIS A 191 8.71 18.68 -16.32
C HIS A 191 9.14 19.06 -17.75
N SER A 192 10.45 19.17 -17.99
CA SER A 192 11.04 19.38 -19.33
C SER A 192 10.71 18.23 -20.28
N PHE A 193 10.84 16.98 -19.82
CA PHE A 193 10.49 15.79 -20.59
C PHE A 193 9.00 15.75 -20.90
N MET A 194 8.14 16.08 -19.93
CA MET A 194 6.69 16.13 -20.13
C MET A 194 6.27 17.22 -21.11
N ILE A 195 6.96 18.37 -21.14
CA ILE A 195 6.74 19.39 -22.19
C ILE A 195 7.13 18.82 -23.56
N VAL A 196 8.32 18.21 -23.69
CA VAL A 196 8.74 17.62 -24.96
C VAL A 196 7.76 16.54 -25.41
N PHE A 197 7.28 15.70 -24.50
CA PHE A 197 6.25 14.71 -24.78
C PHE A 197 4.92 15.34 -25.24
N ARG A 198 4.46 16.38 -24.55
CA ARG A 198 3.25 17.14 -24.92
C ARG A 198 3.38 17.78 -26.31
N VAL A 199 4.56 18.28 -26.65
CA VAL A 199 4.92 18.81 -27.98
C VAL A 199 4.85 17.71 -29.05
N LEU A 200 5.34 16.50 -28.77
CA LEU A 200 5.22 15.34 -29.66
C LEU A 200 3.76 14.89 -29.87
N CYS A 201 2.88 15.13 -28.89
CA CYS A 201 1.44 14.89 -29.01
C CYS A 201 0.71 15.98 -29.83
N GLY A 202 1.41 17.03 -30.25
CA GLY A 202 0.87 18.11 -31.09
C GLY A 202 0.47 19.38 -30.32
N GLU A 203 0.59 19.41 -29.00
CA GLU A 203 0.29 20.58 -28.17
C GLU A 203 1.56 21.37 -27.84
N TRP A 204 2.01 22.21 -28.77
CA TRP A 204 3.28 22.95 -28.65
C TRP A 204 3.13 24.48 -28.55
N ILE A 205 2.01 25.03 -29.01
CA ILE A 205 1.80 26.47 -29.10
C ILE A 205 1.74 27.12 -27.71
N GLU A 206 0.95 26.58 -26.78
CA GLU A 206 0.81 27.14 -25.42
C GLU A 206 2.16 27.18 -24.67
N SER A 207 2.89 26.06 -24.65
CA SER A 207 4.21 25.99 -24.01
C SER A 207 5.25 26.89 -24.68
N MET A 208 5.13 27.16 -25.98
CA MET A 208 5.97 28.14 -26.66
C MET A 208 5.68 29.56 -26.20
N TRP A 209 4.40 29.95 -26.05
CA TRP A 209 4.03 31.26 -25.54
C TRP A 209 4.50 31.46 -24.10
N ASP A 210 4.37 30.46 -23.24
CA ASP A 210 4.87 30.50 -21.86
C ASP A 210 6.41 30.64 -21.81
N CYS A 211 7.12 29.95 -22.71
CA CYS A 211 8.58 30.11 -22.85
C CYS A 211 8.95 31.52 -23.31
N MET A 212 8.24 32.07 -24.29
CA MET A 212 8.46 33.44 -24.80
C MET A 212 8.12 34.52 -23.77
N LEU A 213 7.22 34.24 -22.83
CA LEU A 213 6.86 35.17 -21.76
C LEU A 213 8.02 35.35 -20.76
N VAL A 214 8.81 34.30 -20.54
CA VAL A 214 9.90 34.27 -19.54
C VAL A 214 11.28 34.44 -20.17
N GLY A 215 11.44 34.02 -21.42
CA GLY A 215 12.68 34.01 -22.18
C GLY A 215 12.65 34.94 -23.40
N ASP A 216 13.44 34.57 -24.42
CA ASP A 216 13.60 35.36 -25.64
C ASP A 216 12.91 34.70 -26.85
N TRP A 217 12.97 35.37 -28.00
CA TRP A 217 12.48 34.85 -29.29
C TRP A 217 13.11 33.51 -29.72
N SER A 218 14.21 33.09 -29.08
CA SER A 218 14.90 31.81 -29.28
C SER A 218 14.04 30.59 -28.91
N CYS A 219 12.95 30.76 -28.14
CA CYS A 219 11.98 29.68 -27.87
C CYS A 219 11.30 29.18 -29.17
N ILE A 220 11.03 30.06 -30.14
CA ILE A 220 10.32 29.71 -31.39
C ILE A 220 11.08 28.64 -32.21
N PRO A 221 12.37 28.84 -32.57
CA PRO A 221 13.10 27.84 -33.34
C PRO A 221 13.30 26.51 -32.58
N PHE A 222 13.38 26.54 -31.24
CA PHE A 222 13.46 25.31 -30.42
C PHE A 222 12.20 24.45 -30.58
N PHE A 223 11.02 25.02 -30.31
CA PHE A 223 9.76 24.27 -30.39
C PHE A 223 9.44 23.79 -31.81
N LEU A 224 9.72 24.61 -32.84
CA LEU A 224 9.56 24.20 -34.23
C LEU A 224 10.47 23.01 -34.60
N ALA A 225 11.74 23.05 -34.19
CA ALA A 225 12.67 21.94 -34.45
C ALA A 225 12.23 20.66 -33.73
N THR A 226 11.77 20.75 -32.48
CA THR A 226 11.28 19.60 -31.71
C THR A 226 10.02 18.97 -32.33
N VAL A 227 9.08 19.78 -32.81
CA VAL A 227 7.88 19.26 -33.52
C VAL A 227 8.27 18.53 -34.81
N VAL A 228 9.13 19.13 -35.63
CA VAL A 228 9.51 18.57 -36.93
C VAL A 228 10.31 17.28 -36.76
N ILE A 229 11.38 17.32 -35.96
CA ILE A 229 12.25 16.15 -35.74
C ILE A 229 11.49 15.06 -34.98
N GLY A 230 10.77 15.46 -33.94
CA GLY A 230 10.01 14.57 -33.08
C GLY A 230 8.94 13.79 -33.83
N ASN A 231 8.09 14.48 -34.59
CA ASN A 231 7.04 13.82 -35.37
C ASN A 231 7.61 12.95 -36.49
N LEU A 232 8.73 13.36 -37.11
CA LEU A 232 9.40 12.53 -38.11
C LEU A 232 9.91 11.22 -37.51
N VAL A 233 10.52 11.28 -36.32
CA VAL A 233 11.00 10.08 -35.61
C VAL A 233 9.83 9.19 -35.19
N VAL A 234 8.81 9.75 -34.53
CA VAL A 234 7.63 9.00 -34.05
C VAL A 234 6.89 8.34 -35.21
N LEU A 235 6.67 9.05 -36.31
CA LEU A 235 5.98 8.55 -37.50
C LEU A 235 6.79 7.42 -38.15
N ASN A 236 8.10 7.56 -38.27
CA ASN A 236 8.96 6.52 -38.84
C ASN A 236 9.00 5.25 -37.97
N LEU A 237 9.02 5.41 -36.64
CA LEU A 237 8.97 4.29 -35.70
C LEU A 237 7.61 3.58 -35.75
N PHE A 238 6.53 4.34 -35.82
CA PHE A 238 5.17 3.82 -35.99
C PHE A 238 5.02 3.04 -37.30
N LEU A 239 5.47 3.59 -38.42
CA LEU A 239 5.45 2.91 -39.72
C LEU A 239 6.28 1.62 -39.69
N ALA A 240 7.45 1.63 -39.06
CA ALA A 240 8.29 0.44 -38.93
C ALA A 240 7.62 -0.68 -38.12
N LEU A 241 6.97 -0.34 -37.00
CA LEU A 241 6.20 -1.29 -36.18
C LEU A 241 4.97 -1.84 -36.92
N LEU A 242 4.28 -0.98 -37.65
CA LEU A 242 3.11 -1.36 -38.43
C LEU A 242 3.49 -2.30 -39.58
N LEU A 243 4.57 -1.98 -40.32
CA LEU A 243 5.10 -2.83 -41.38
C LEU A 243 5.61 -4.18 -40.83
N SER A 244 6.21 -4.17 -39.63
CA SER A 244 6.64 -5.40 -38.96
C SER A 244 5.46 -6.31 -38.57
N ASN A 245 4.37 -5.73 -38.07
CA ASN A 245 3.16 -6.50 -37.75
C ASN A 245 2.41 -7.00 -38.98
N PHE A 246 2.30 -6.20 -40.04
CA PHE A 246 1.70 -6.66 -41.30
C PHE A 246 2.59 -7.65 -42.07
N GLY A 247 3.91 -7.62 -41.84
CA GLY A 247 4.84 -8.63 -42.34
C GLY A 247 4.72 -9.98 -41.61
N SER A 248 4.49 -9.97 -40.29
CA SER A 248 4.37 -11.20 -39.48
C SER A 248 2.99 -11.87 -39.56
N SER A 249 1.92 -11.12 -39.78
CA SER A 249 0.57 -11.66 -39.97
C SER A 249 0.41 -12.49 -41.26
N ASN A 250 1.34 -12.37 -42.21
CA ASN A 250 1.38 -13.24 -43.39
C ASN A 250 2.17 -14.55 -43.16
N LEU A 251 2.83 -14.74 -42.01
CA LEU A 251 3.68 -15.92 -41.74
C LEU A 251 3.19 -16.83 -40.60
N SER A 252 2.19 -16.42 -39.81
CA SER A 252 1.69 -17.24 -38.69
C SER A 252 0.15 -17.25 -38.60
N ALA A 253 -0.44 -18.32 -39.14
CA ALA A 253 -1.70 -18.91 -38.67
C ALA A 253 -1.46 -20.43 -38.45
N PRO A 254 -2.03 -21.11 -37.43
CA PRO A 254 -2.90 -20.67 -36.33
C PRO A 254 -2.32 -20.98 -34.92
N ALA A 255 -2.28 -19.99 -34.01
CA ALA A 255 -1.87 -20.17 -32.60
C ALA A 255 -3.00 -19.90 -31.58
N ALA A 256 -4.23 -19.61 -32.06
CA ALA A 256 -5.36 -19.26 -31.19
C ALA A 256 -5.97 -20.47 -30.44
N ASP A 257 -5.72 -21.70 -30.90
CA ASP A 257 -6.32 -22.91 -30.31
C ASP A 257 -5.60 -23.40 -29.03
N ASN A 258 -4.36 -22.97 -28.76
CA ASN A 258 -3.60 -23.48 -27.61
C ASN A 258 -3.95 -22.77 -26.29
N ASP A 259 -4.30 -21.48 -26.35
CA ASP A 259 -4.53 -20.69 -25.14
C ASP A 259 -5.95 -20.84 -24.59
N THR A 260 -6.94 -21.11 -25.44
CA THR A 260 -8.31 -21.46 -25.03
C THR A 260 -8.36 -22.77 -24.24
N ASN A 261 -7.54 -23.76 -24.64
CA ASN A 261 -7.47 -25.06 -23.97
C ASN A 261 -6.88 -24.97 -22.55
N LYS A 262 -5.88 -24.11 -22.31
CA LYS A 262 -5.28 -23.92 -20.98
C LYS A 262 -6.22 -23.26 -19.99
N ILE A 263 -7.00 -22.29 -20.46
CA ILE A 263 -8.00 -21.59 -19.63
C ILE A 263 -9.12 -22.56 -19.23
N ALA A 264 -9.60 -23.38 -20.17
CA ALA A 264 -10.59 -24.42 -19.87
C ALA A 264 -10.08 -25.44 -18.84
N GLU A 265 -8.82 -25.87 -18.96
CA GLU A 265 -8.20 -26.80 -18.01
C GLU A 265 -8.02 -26.19 -16.61
N ALA A 266 -7.71 -24.89 -16.52
CA ALA A 266 -7.60 -24.18 -15.26
C ALA A 266 -8.95 -24.07 -14.52
N PHE A 267 -10.04 -23.78 -15.25
CA PHE A 267 -11.39 -23.74 -14.67
C PHE A 267 -11.84 -25.12 -14.17
N ASP A 268 -11.52 -26.19 -14.90
CA ASP A 268 -11.83 -27.56 -14.47
C ASP A 268 -11.08 -27.95 -13.18
N ARG A 269 -9.81 -27.55 -13.04
CA ARG A 269 -9.01 -27.76 -11.81
C ARG A 269 -9.62 -27.05 -10.60
N ILE A 270 -10.09 -25.81 -10.78
CA ILE A 270 -10.76 -25.03 -9.72
C ILE A 270 -12.09 -25.67 -9.33
N GLY A 271 -12.89 -26.13 -10.30
CA GLY A 271 -14.15 -26.83 -10.05
C GLY A 271 -13.98 -28.10 -9.21
N ARG A 272 -12.94 -28.89 -9.49
CA ARG A 272 -12.59 -30.09 -8.71
C ARG A 272 -12.23 -29.75 -7.26
N PHE A 273 -11.47 -28.68 -7.05
CA PHE A 273 -11.09 -28.22 -5.70
C PHE A 273 -12.30 -27.77 -4.88
N ILE A 274 -13.21 -27.00 -5.47
CA ILE A 274 -14.45 -26.55 -4.80
C ILE A 274 -15.30 -27.75 -4.38
N ASN A 275 -15.44 -28.75 -5.25
CA ASN A 275 -16.20 -29.96 -4.93
C ASN A 275 -15.55 -30.81 -3.82
N TRP A 276 -14.21 -30.85 -3.77
CA TRP A 276 -13.49 -31.50 -2.68
C TRP A 276 -13.72 -30.80 -1.33
N ILE A 277 -13.65 -29.45 -1.31
CA ILE A 277 -13.95 -28.65 -0.10
C ILE A 277 -15.38 -28.90 0.38
N LYS A 278 -16.37 -28.86 -0.52
CA LYS A 278 -17.78 -29.12 -0.18
C LYS A 278 -17.96 -30.51 0.45
N ARG A 279 -17.29 -31.54 -0.08
CA ARG A 279 -17.33 -32.90 0.47
C ARG A 279 -16.68 -33.00 1.86
N ASN A 280 -15.57 -32.32 2.07
CA ASN A 280 -14.90 -32.31 3.38
C ASN A 280 -15.76 -31.60 4.44
N LEU A 281 -16.34 -30.45 4.11
CA LEU A 281 -17.27 -29.73 4.98
C LEU A 281 -18.52 -30.57 5.31
N LEU A 282 -19.09 -31.27 4.33
CA LEU A 282 -20.21 -32.19 4.54
C LEU A 282 -19.86 -33.35 5.48
N THR A 283 -18.66 -33.92 5.35
CA THR A 283 -18.19 -35.01 6.22
C THR A 283 -17.96 -34.49 7.65
N LEU A 284 -17.40 -33.30 7.78
CA LEU A 284 -17.16 -32.65 9.07
C LEU A 284 -18.49 -32.28 9.77
N ALA A 285 -19.48 -31.79 9.02
CA ALA A 285 -20.84 -31.56 9.51
C ALA A 285 -21.54 -32.85 9.96
N LYS A 286 -21.36 -33.96 9.23
CA LYS A 286 -21.89 -35.28 9.64
C LYS A 286 -21.22 -35.79 10.91
N LEU A 287 -19.90 -35.62 11.05
CA LEU A 287 -19.15 -35.97 12.26
C LEU A 287 -19.61 -35.16 13.46
N MET A 288 -19.80 -33.84 13.30
CA MET A 288 -20.32 -32.96 14.36
C MET A 288 -21.74 -33.37 14.79
N ARG A 289 -22.62 -33.68 13.82
CA ARG A 289 -23.99 -34.15 14.10
C ARG A 289 -24.04 -35.50 14.82
N ALA A 290 -23.17 -36.44 14.43
CA ALA A 290 -23.05 -37.74 15.10
C ALA A 290 -22.56 -37.58 16.55
N LYS A 291 -21.59 -36.67 16.78
CA LYS A 291 -21.07 -36.37 18.12
C LYS A 291 -22.14 -35.73 19.03
N LEU A 292 -22.99 -34.86 18.48
CA LEU A 292 -24.13 -34.26 19.18
C LEU A 292 -25.24 -35.26 19.49
N THR A 293 -25.52 -36.21 18.59
CA THR A 293 -26.57 -37.21 18.79
C THR A 293 -26.19 -38.23 19.87
N ASN A 294 -24.93 -38.64 19.93
CA ASN A 294 -24.43 -39.57 20.95
C ASN A 294 -24.39 -38.96 22.37
N GLN A 295 -24.34 -37.63 22.51
CA GLN A 295 -24.41 -36.98 23.83
C GLN A 295 -25.84 -36.87 24.38
N ILE A 296 -26.87 -36.98 23.54
CA ILE A 296 -28.27 -36.91 23.97
C ILE A 296 -28.78 -38.28 24.47
N SER A 297 -28.22 -39.39 23.99
CA SER A 297 -28.65 -40.74 24.40
C SER A 297 -28.14 -41.19 25.78
N ASP A 298 -27.18 -40.47 26.37
CA ASP A 298 -26.53 -40.86 27.64
C ASP A 298 -27.20 -40.22 28.89
N GLN A 299 -28.34 -39.56 28.73
CA GLN A 299 -29.04 -38.82 29.80
C GLN A 299 -30.43 -39.36 30.19
N THR A 300 -30.76 -40.62 29.92
CA THR A 300 -31.92 -41.28 30.55
C THR A 300 -31.49 -42.07 31.80
N PRO A 301 -31.81 -41.62 33.03
CA PRO A 301 -31.58 -42.43 34.22
C PRO A 301 -32.63 -43.54 34.31
N GLY A 302 -32.20 -44.72 34.78
CA GLY A 302 -32.95 -45.96 34.68
C GLY A 302 -34.14 -46.12 35.64
N GLU A 303 -34.98 -47.09 35.28
CA GLU A 303 -35.79 -47.85 36.22
C GLU A 303 -35.66 -49.35 35.89
N GLY A 304 -35.23 -50.11 36.89
CA GLY A 304 -35.59 -51.51 37.04
C GLY A 304 -35.71 -51.78 38.55
N PRO A 305 -36.21 -52.93 39.01
CA PRO A 305 -36.95 -53.98 38.32
C PRO A 305 -38.30 -54.31 39.02
N SER A 306 -39.23 -55.03 38.38
CA SER A 306 -40.23 -55.78 39.17
C SER A 306 -40.59 -57.13 38.52
N SER A 307 -40.34 -58.15 39.33
CA SER A 307 -40.85 -59.51 39.23
C SER A 307 -42.38 -59.55 39.30
N SER A 308 -43.03 -60.45 38.57
CA SER A 308 -44.06 -61.33 39.16
C SER A 308 -44.46 -62.44 38.20
N TRP A 309 -44.49 -63.63 38.76
CA TRP A 309 -45.09 -64.84 38.21
C TRP A 309 -46.63 -64.77 38.22
N LYS A 310 -47.21 -65.72 37.47
CA LYS A 310 -48.52 -66.38 37.63
C LYS A 310 -49.79 -65.76 37.02
N GLU A 311 -50.47 -66.69 36.35
CA GLU A 311 -51.88 -66.84 35.96
C GLU A 311 -52.39 -66.10 34.71
#